data_AF-A0AAE9AEG6-F1
#
_entry.id   AF-A0AAE9AEG6-F1
#
_cell.length_a   1.000
_cell.length_b   1.000
_cell.length_c   1.000
_cell.angle_alpha   90.00
_cell.angle_beta   90.00
_cell.angle_gamma   90.00
#
_symmetry.space_group_name_H-M   'P 1'
#
loop_
_entity.id
_entity.type
_entity.pdbx_description
1 polymer ?
#
loop_
_entity_poly.entity_id
_entity_poly.type
_entity_poly.pdbx_seq_one_letter_code
_entity_poly.pdbx_strand_id
1 'polypeptide(L)'
;MNPKNQTAITQDVKLPGHPIHRSICGVIVAKPTSIQQKYDELSTHPQIQFGPKFKNEIPSGSARDGQNGPYMAKWMYPGIPRKKLRLEDVETHGQTNNWTVQAIYKSKMGNLMCSYVGWNASAVYEQFNPRKFAKDNREAMDTANLRDAFLKVMKNDPELTNEMKKATGKWLWMRHELLEDEDNVFWLYEDLTYFHSKIHIDYGLAPLMYICLKKEMVDPPRFKYTAFNIVEETAMDAILEGRSNWAFRKLQNTMKRTKPEPRPNACETPGTCVCDRLFDLLYARSRTNHRGWKRQYVTPDNRGILDMSSFEIEHFRVIIECSDACGCSSKCPRRRVQQGQSKHLVVYYENEVIKFGLRAVEKIQKGEFVCEYTGVVVLPKKDVQRNESYDATINLLHENLVIDSSQIGNLARFMSHACEPNAVMIETHSRVKESDPLIPRISVYALKDIAVGEKIAISYYRTELMQTGVGIKCGCRPNCPNHLPTA
;
A
#
# COMPACT_ATOMS: atom_id res chain seq x y z
N MET A 1 22.79 -36.42 18.12
CA MET A 1 21.96 -35.23 18.34
C MET A 1 22.87 -34.11 18.81
N ASN A 2 23.22 -33.16 17.95
CA ASN A 2 24.29 -32.19 18.19
C ASN A 2 23.71 -30.76 18.17
N PRO A 3 23.75 -30.01 19.28
CA PRO A 3 23.28 -28.64 19.36
C PRO A 3 24.42 -27.68 19.02
N LYS A 4 24.64 -27.41 17.73
CA LYS A 4 25.51 -26.31 17.29
C LYS A 4 24.95 -25.72 15.99
N ASN A 5 24.28 -24.58 16.12
CA ASN A 5 24.28 -23.51 15.12
C ASN A 5 23.71 -22.23 15.76
N GLN A 6 24.42 -21.70 16.75
CA GLN A 6 24.44 -20.26 16.97
C GLN A 6 25.31 -19.68 15.83
N THR A 7 24.67 -19.14 14.80
CA THR A 7 25.38 -18.36 13.77
C THR A 7 25.31 -16.89 14.13
N ALA A 8 26.51 -16.32 14.18
CA ALA A 8 26.91 -14.94 14.40
C ALA A 8 25.88 -13.84 14.06
N ILE A 9 25.83 -12.87 14.97
CA ILE A 9 25.22 -11.54 14.82
C ILE A 9 25.79 -10.89 13.55
N THR A 10 24.95 -10.74 12.53
CA THR A 10 25.25 -9.93 11.33
C THR A 10 24.55 -8.59 11.49
N GLN A 11 25.24 -7.51 11.14
CA GLN A 11 24.79 -6.15 11.39
C GLN A 11 23.51 -5.80 10.61
N ASP A 12 22.63 -5.10 11.32
CA ASP A 12 21.26 -4.79 10.94
C ASP A 12 21.15 -3.41 10.31
N VAL A 13 20.27 -3.27 9.30
CA VAL A 13 20.01 -1.98 8.66
C VAL A 13 18.68 -1.43 9.16
N LYS A 14 18.77 -0.28 9.84
CA LYS A 14 17.66 0.50 10.40
C LYS A 14 16.96 1.28 9.28
N LEU A 15 15.62 1.35 9.30
CA LEU A 15 14.90 2.33 8.48
C LEU A 15 15.25 3.75 8.99
N PRO A 16 15.64 4.69 8.12
CA PRO A 16 16.01 6.04 8.55
C PRO A 16 14.83 6.72 9.25
N GLY A 17 15.08 7.20 10.47
CA GLY A 17 14.11 7.92 11.30
C GLY A 17 14.05 9.43 11.04
N HIS A 18 14.31 9.90 9.82
CA HIS A 18 14.21 11.33 9.48
C HIS A 18 13.58 11.54 8.10
N PRO A 19 12.82 12.64 7.90
CA PRO A 19 12.02 12.86 6.70
C PRO A 19 12.94 13.16 5.53
N ILE A 20 13.37 12.11 4.83
CA ILE A 20 14.04 12.26 3.54
C ILE A 20 13.01 12.87 2.60
N HIS A 21 13.37 14.03 2.03
CA HIS A 21 12.56 14.83 1.12
C HIS A 21 11.57 14.00 0.29
N ARG A 22 10.29 14.37 0.44
CA ARG A 22 9.07 13.89 -0.24
C ARG A 22 9.24 13.48 -1.70
N SER A 23 9.81 12.31 -1.91
CA SER A 23 9.64 11.58 -3.16
C SER A 23 9.71 10.09 -2.88
N ILE A 24 8.59 9.43 -3.12
CA ILE A 24 8.35 8.01 -2.84
C ILE A 24 9.00 7.15 -3.93
N CYS A 25 10.25 7.46 -4.27
CA CYS A 25 11.08 6.59 -5.09
C CYS A 25 11.75 5.62 -4.13
N GLY A 26 11.01 4.58 -3.75
CA GLY A 26 11.56 3.48 -2.96
C GLY A 26 12.49 2.62 -3.81
N VAL A 27 13.65 2.27 -3.27
CA VAL A 27 14.38 1.07 -3.68
C VAL A 27 15.06 0.48 -2.44
N ILE A 28 14.77 -0.77 -2.08
CA ILE A 28 15.59 -1.50 -1.09
C ILE A 28 15.81 -2.90 -1.64
N VAL A 29 17.07 -3.28 -1.87
CA VAL A 29 17.44 -4.57 -2.46
C VAL A 29 17.87 -5.54 -1.38
N ALA A 30 17.30 -6.75 -1.43
CA ALA A 30 17.61 -7.85 -0.53
C ALA A 30 18.60 -8.87 -1.14
N LYS A 31 19.58 -9.24 -0.30
CA LYS A 31 20.78 -10.10 -0.49
C LYS A 31 21.84 -9.50 -1.43
N PRO A 32 23.10 -9.31 -0.95
CA PRO A 32 23.93 -10.37 -0.36
C PRO A 32 24.48 -10.03 1.04
N THR A 33 25.20 -10.98 1.66
CA THR A 33 26.00 -10.78 2.89
C THR A 33 27.13 -9.75 2.72
N SER A 34 27.43 -9.38 1.46
CA SER A 34 28.41 -8.37 1.02
C SER A 34 27.92 -7.75 -0.29
N ILE A 35 27.90 -6.42 -0.39
CA ILE A 35 27.46 -5.70 -1.61
C ILE A 35 28.39 -6.07 -2.78
N GLN A 36 27.84 -6.47 -3.93
CA GLN A 36 28.64 -6.72 -5.13
C GLN A 36 29.18 -5.40 -5.69
N GLN A 37 30.41 -5.37 -6.18
CA GLN A 37 31.07 -4.15 -6.72
C GLN A 37 30.20 -3.40 -7.74
N LYS A 38 29.41 -4.12 -8.56
CA LYS A 38 28.51 -3.53 -9.55
C LYS A 38 27.42 -2.62 -8.95
N TYR A 39 27.19 -2.69 -7.63
CA TYR A 39 26.21 -1.89 -6.89
C TYR A 39 26.83 -0.80 -6.02
N ASP A 40 28.15 -0.58 -6.08
CA ASP A 40 28.84 0.37 -5.19
C ASP A 40 28.26 1.79 -5.30
N GLU A 41 27.96 2.26 -6.51
CA GLU A 41 27.33 3.57 -6.73
C GLU A 41 25.91 3.65 -6.12
N LEU A 42 25.16 2.54 -6.17
CA LEU A 42 23.81 2.47 -5.61
C LEU A 42 23.84 2.35 -4.09
N SER A 43 24.89 1.77 -3.50
CA SER A 43 25.03 1.56 -2.05
C SER A 43 25.00 2.84 -1.22
N THR A 44 25.40 3.95 -1.85
CA THR A 44 25.42 5.29 -1.23
C THR A 44 24.22 6.15 -1.61
N HIS A 45 23.31 5.62 -2.44
CA HIS A 45 22.18 6.39 -2.92
C HIS A 45 21.16 6.63 -1.79
N PRO A 46 20.71 7.88 -1.55
CA PRO A 46 19.89 8.24 -0.39
C PRO A 46 18.51 7.58 -0.37
N GLN A 47 18.06 7.05 -1.52
CA GLN A 47 16.78 6.35 -1.67
C GLN A 47 16.94 4.84 -1.79
N ILE A 48 18.18 4.33 -1.77
CA ILE A 48 18.48 2.90 -1.87
C ILE A 48 19.02 2.39 -0.54
N GLN A 49 18.41 1.33 0.00
CA GLN A 49 19.00 0.60 1.12
C GLN A 49 19.34 -0.83 0.69
N PHE A 50 20.42 -1.36 1.25
CA PHE A 50 20.84 -2.73 1.04
C PHE A 50 20.70 -3.49 2.34
N GLY A 51 20.23 -4.73 2.28
CA GLY A 51 20.17 -5.59 3.45
C GLY A 51 20.00 -7.05 3.11
N PRO A 52 20.38 -7.97 4.01
CA PRO A 52 20.21 -9.41 3.75
C PRO A 52 18.74 -9.84 3.81
N LYS A 53 17.89 -9.12 4.55
CA LYS A 53 16.46 -9.39 4.76
C LYS A 53 15.69 -8.11 5.07
N PHE A 54 14.44 -8.02 4.60
CA PHE A 54 13.51 -6.98 5.04
C PHE A 54 13.01 -7.22 6.48
N LYS A 55 13.11 -6.17 7.32
CA LYS A 55 12.62 -6.14 8.69
C LYS A 55 11.46 -5.15 8.81
N ASN A 56 10.38 -5.59 9.45
CA ASN A 56 9.29 -4.72 9.88
C ASN A 56 9.57 -4.35 11.35
N GLU A 57 10.24 -3.23 11.59
CA GLU A 57 10.56 -2.76 12.93
C GLU A 57 9.37 -2.04 13.58
N ILE A 58 9.36 -1.99 14.91
CA ILE A 58 8.33 -1.27 15.66
C ILE A 58 8.66 0.23 15.66
N PRO A 59 7.86 1.08 14.99
CA PRO A 59 8.21 2.48 14.74
C PRO A 59 8.10 3.38 15.98
N SER A 60 7.33 3.00 17.00
CA SER A 60 7.07 3.84 18.20
C SER A 60 8.00 3.51 19.37
N GLY A 61 8.47 4.55 20.08
CA GLY A 61 9.24 4.41 21.33
C GLY A 61 8.40 3.80 22.46
N SER A 62 7.19 4.31 22.71
CA SER A 62 6.26 3.76 23.72
C SER A 62 5.92 2.29 23.47
N ALA A 63 5.86 1.87 22.20
CA ALA A 63 5.68 0.46 21.86
C ALA A 63 6.86 -0.42 22.28
N ARG A 64 8.09 0.12 22.25
CA ARG A 64 9.30 -0.61 22.69
C ARG A 64 9.32 -0.72 24.21
N ASP A 65 8.95 0.33 24.92
CA ASP A 65 8.79 0.29 26.38
C ASP A 65 7.74 -0.76 26.77
N GLY A 66 6.63 -0.79 26.02
CA GLY A 66 5.59 -1.82 26.13
C GLY A 66 6.10 -3.26 26.03
N GLN A 67 7.22 -3.51 25.34
CA GLN A 67 7.79 -4.85 25.23
C GLN A 67 8.37 -5.39 26.54
N ASN A 68 8.57 -4.54 27.55
CA ASN A 68 8.95 -4.95 28.90
C ASN A 68 7.75 -5.36 29.75
N GLY A 69 6.53 -5.13 29.25
CA GLY A 69 5.30 -5.44 29.98
C GLY A 69 5.05 -6.95 30.16
N PRO A 70 4.29 -7.31 31.21
CA PRO A 70 4.04 -8.69 31.58
C PRO A 70 2.99 -9.37 30.69
N TYR A 71 2.09 -8.59 30.06
CA TYR A 71 1.06 -9.15 29.18
C TYR A 71 1.65 -9.56 27.83
N MET A 72 1.22 -10.71 27.34
CA MET A 72 1.63 -11.24 26.04
C MET A 72 0.41 -11.51 25.18
N ALA A 73 0.21 -10.70 24.14
CA ALA A 73 -0.88 -10.86 23.20
C ALA A 73 -0.86 -12.26 22.55
N LYS A 74 -2.07 -12.80 22.37
CA LYS A 74 -2.29 -14.10 21.72
C LYS A 74 -1.76 -14.17 20.29
N TRP A 75 -1.81 -13.04 19.56
CA TRP A 75 -1.45 -13.01 18.15
C TRP A 75 0.01 -12.59 17.93
N MET A 76 0.60 -13.15 16.88
CA MET A 76 1.94 -12.81 16.44
C MET A 76 1.86 -12.35 14.97
N TYR A 77 1.94 -11.03 14.79
CA TYR A 77 1.92 -10.39 13.47
C TYR A 77 3.25 -9.66 13.22
N PRO A 78 3.82 -9.75 12.01
CA PRO A 78 5.10 -9.10 11.73
C PRO A 78 5.03 -7.57 11.89
N GLY A 79 5.92 -7.01 12.71
CA GLY A 79 5.97 -5.56 12.99
C GLY A 79 4.99 -5.06 14.05
N ILE A 80 4.24 -5.98 14.68
CA ILE A 80 3.31 -5.66 15.76
C ILE A 80 3.91 -6.12 17.10
N PRO A 81 4.02 -5.24 18.12
CA PRO A 81 4.50 -5.64 19.44
C PRO A 81 3.57 -6.67 20.07
N ARG A 82 4.15 -7.77 20.54
CA ARG A 82 3.39 -8.84 21.21
C ARG A 82 3.26 -8.60 22.71
N LYS A 83 4.30 -8.09 23.34
CA LYS A 83 4.29 -7.75 24.77
C LYS A 83 3.76 -6.35 24.96
N LYS A 84 2.92 -6.16 25.98
CA LYS A 84 2.32 -4.87 26.34
C LYS A 84 2.26 -4.70 27.86
N LEU A 85 2.19 -3.45 28.28
CA LEU A 85 1.95 -3.06 29.67
C LEU A 85 0.45 -3.14 30.03
N ARG A 86 0.15 -3.31 31.30
CA ARG A 86 -1.19 -3.27 31.91
C ARG A 86 -1.40 -1.98 32.70
N LEU A 87 -2.64 -1.71 33.09
CA LEU A 87 -2.97 -0.58 33.97
C LEU A 87 -2.17 -0.61 35.29
N GLU A 88 -1.90 -1.79 35.83
CA GLU A 88 -1.10 -1.97 37.05
C GLU A 88 0.35 -1.49 36.88
N ASP A 89 0.88 -1.45 35.65
CA ASP A 89 2.25 -1.04 35.36
C ASP A 89 2.41 0.49 35.28
N VAL A 90 1.31 1.25 35.36
CA VAL A 90 1.29 2.71 35.21
C VAL A 90 2.14 3.41 36.27
N GLU A 91 2.05 2.98 37.52
CA GLU A 91 2.80 3.60 38.63
C GLU A 91 4.31 3.41 38.45
N THR A 92 4.72 2.23 37.98
CA THR A 92 6.13 1.86 37.74
C THR A 92 6.74 2.61 36.55
N HIS A 93 5.95 2.91 35.53
CA HIS A 93 6.41 3.58 34.30
C HIS A 93 6.09 5.08 34.26
N GLY A 94 5.58 5.61 35.37
CA GLY A 94 5.19 7.01 35.55
C GLY A 94 3.83 7.34 34.95
N GLN A 95 2.95 7.94 35.76
CA GLN A 95 1.75 8.63 35.27
C GLN A 95 2.17 9.86 34.48
N THR A 96 2.48 9.68 33.20
CA THR A 96 2.86 10.78 32.32
C THR A 96 1.75 11.02 31.30
N ASN A 97 1.44 12.29 31.03
CA ASN A 97 0.55 12.68 29.93
C ASN A 97 1.23 12.53 28.55
N ASN A 98 2.36 11.80 28.46
CA ASN A 98 3.25 11.77 27.30
C ASN A 98 3.22 10.45 26.54
N TRP A 99 2.37 9.49 26.94
CA TRP A 99 2.25 8.26 26.17
C TRP A 99 1.67 8.53 24.79
N THR A 100 2.21 7.83 23.80
CA THR A 100 1.73 7.97 22.43
C THR A 100 0.31 7.41 22.34
N VAL A 101 -0.65 8.24 21.92
CA VAL A 101 -2.03 7.83 21.69
C VAL A 101 -2.11 6.86 20.51
N GLN A 102 -2.75 5.72 20.71
CA GLN A 102 -2.99 4.72 19.67
C GLN A 102 -4.32 4.96 18.96
N ALA A 103 -5.42 5.04 19.72
CA ALA A 103 -6.75 5.23 19.17
C ALA A 103 -7.66 5.96 20.16
N ILE A 104 -8.64 6.68 19.61
CA ILE A 104 -9.61 7.47 20.38
C ILE A 104 -11.02 6.98 20.07
N TYR A 105 -11.85 6.92 21.10
CA TYR A 105 -13.23 6.44 21.06
C TYR A 105 -14.14 7.36 21.87
N LYS A 106 -15.44 7.15 21.77
CA LYS A 106 -16.42 7.79 22.65
C LYS A 106 -16.90 6.79 23.70
N SER A 107 -17.09 7.23 24.94
CA SER A 107 -17.85 6.49 25.93
C SER A 107 -19.35 6.66 25.66
N LYS A 108 -20.21 5.88 26.33
CA LYS A 108 -21.67 6.02 26.19
C LYS A 108 -22.17 7.43 26.53
N MET A 109 -21.46 8.15 27.40
CA MET A 109 -21.78 9.52 27.80
C MET A 109 -21.20 10.57 26.83
N GLY A 110 -20.47 10.13 25.80
CA GLY A 110 -19.83 11.02 24.82
C GLY A 110 -18.44 11.51 25.22
N ASN A 111 -17.90 11.04 26.36
CA ASN A 111 -16.55 11.39 26.79
C ASN A 111 -15.50 10.73 25.89
N LEU A 112 -14.33 11.34 25.74
CA LEU A 112 -13.23 10.75 24.97
C LEU A 112 -12.55 9.66 25.80
N MET A 113 -12.46 8.45 25.23
CA MET A 113 -11.67 7.34 25.76
C MET A 113 -10.47 7.12 24.86
N CYS A 114 -9.32 6.81 25.45
CA CYS A 114 -8.06 6.70 24.72
C CYS A 114 -7.35 5.38 25.03
N SER A 115 -6.86 4.69 24.00
CA SER A 115 -5.85 3.64 24.12
C SER A 115 -4.46 4.17 23.79
N TYR A 116 -3.44 3.57 24.38
CA TYR A 116 -2.06 4.01 24.25
C TYR A 116 -1.18 2.93 23.65
N VAL A 117 -0.22 3.35 22.83
CA VAL A 117 0.69 2.46 22.13
C VAL A 117 1.57 1.74 23.13
N GLY A 118 1.62 0.40 23.05
CA GLY A 118 2.40 -0.43 23.98
C GLY A 118 1.64 -0.84 25.25
N TRP A 119 0.39 -0.42 25.39
CA TRP A 119 -0.50 -0.77 26.50
C TRP A 119 -1.64 -1.67 26.03
N ASN A 120 -2.13 -2.55 26.91
CA ASN A 120 -3.29 -3.40 26.62
C ASN A 120 -4.63 -2.68 26.89
N ALA A 121 -5.73 -3.42 26.74
CA ALA A 121 -7.09 -2.94 26.93
C ALA A 121 -7.37 -2.33 28.32
N SER A 122 -6.71 -2.82 29.37
CA SER A 122 -6.94 -2.36 30.75
C SER A 122 -6.53 -0.90 30.98
N ALA A 123 -5.59 -0.38 30.17
CA ALA A 123 -5.08 0.98 30.26
C ALA A 123 -5.88 1.99 29.41
N VAL A 124 -7.10 1.62 28.97
CA VAL A 124 -8.01 2.52 28.26
C VAL A 124 -8.91 3.25 29.26
N TYR A 125 -8.83 4.58 29.29
CA TYR A 125 -9.60 5.39 30.24
C TYR A 125 -10.11 6.71 29.64
N GLU A 126 -11.11 7.28 30.32
CA GLU A 126 -11.71 8.57 29.95
C GLU A 126 -10.75 9.75 30.19
N GLN A 127 -10.77 10.72 29.28
CA GLN A 127 -9.88 11.88 29.32
C GLN A 127 -10.56 13.06 30.06
N PHE A 128 -9.92 13.54 31.13
CA PHE A 128 -10.48 14.59 32.01
C PHE A 128 -10.64 15.97 31.34
N ASN A 129 -9.81 16.31 30.34
CA ASN A 129 -9.93 17.55 29.57
C ASN A 129 -10.00 17.25 28.05
N PRO A 130 -11.18 16.85 27.54
CA PRO A 130 -11.35 16.41 26.15
C PRO A 130 -10.92 17.44 25.11
N ARG A 131 -11.18 18.73 25.37
CA ARG A 131 -10.84 19.81 24.42
C ARG A 131 -9.33 19.97 24.27
N LYS A 132 -8.61 20.02 25.39
CA LYS A 132 -7.14 20.09 25.37
C LYS A 132 -6.55 18.82 24.78
N PHE A 133 -7.03 17.66 25.23
CA PHE A 133 -6.58 16.35 24.75
C PHE A 133 -6.72 16.20 23.23
N ALA A 134 -7.87 16.59 22.67
CA ALA A 134 -8.10 16.54 21.23
C ALA A 134 -7.18 17.50 20.45
N LYS A 135 -6.89 18.68 21.01
CA LYS A 135 -5.97 19.66 20.42
C LYS A 135 -4.52 19.14 20.42
N ASP A 136 -4.12 18.45 21.48
CA ASP A 136 -2.77 17.93 21.64
C ASP A 136 -2.56 16.65 20.80
N ASN A 137 -3.65 15.92 20.47
CA ASN A 137 -3.62 14.63 19.75
C ASN A 137 -4.39 14.67 18.42
N ARG A 138 -4.14 15.70 17.60
CA ARG A 138 -4.89 15.94 16.34
C ARG A 138 -4.88 14.75 15.37
N GLU A 139 -3.74 14.12 15.16
CA GLU A 139 -3.59 13.01 14.21
C GLU A 139 -4.46 11.79 14.58
N ALA A 140 -4.45 11.43 15.87
CA ALA A 140 -5.31 10.38 16.39
C ALA A 140 -6.80 10.77 16.34
N MET A 141 -7.12 12.04 16.59
CA MET A 141 -8.48 12.56 16.46
C MET A 141 -8.97 12.53 15.01
N ASP A 142 -8.13 12.90 14.04
CA ASP A 142 -8.48 12.88 12.62
C ASP A 142 -8.75 11.45 12.16
N THR A 143 -7.92 10.49 12.59
CA THR A 143 -8.12 9.06 12.34
C THR A 143 -9.45 8.57 12.95
N ALA A 144 -9.75 8.93 14.19
CA ALA A 144 -11.02 8.59 14.84
C ALA A 144 -12.23 9.21 14.14
N ASN A 145 -12.13 10.47 13.68
CA ASN A 145 -13.18 11.15 12.95
C ASN A 145 -13.47 10.50 11.59
N LEU A 146 -12.41 10.09 10.86
CA LEU A 146 -12.53 9.37 9.59
C LEU A 146 -13.19 7.99 9.80
N ARG A 147 -12.77 7.24 10.83
CA ARG A 147 -13.39 5.98 11.22
C ARG A 147 -14.88 6.17 11.51
N ASP A 148 -15.22 7.18 12.33
CA ASP A 148 -16.60 7.47 12.71
C ASP A 148 -17.46 7.85 11.50
N ALA A 149 -16.93 8.64 10.56
CA ALA A 149 -17.61 9.00 9.32
C ALA A 149 -17.86 7.77 8.43
N PHE A 150 -16.85 6.92 8.24
CA PHE A 150 -16.97 5.67 7.51
C PHE A 150 -18.03 4.75 8.13
N LEU A 151 -17.98 4.53 9.45
CA LEU A 151 -18.92 3.66 10.16
C LEU A 151 -20.37 4.16 10.10
N LYS A 152 -20.59 5.48 10.07
CA LYS A 152 -21.93 6.06 9.84
C LYS A 152 -22.46 5.72 8.46
N VAL A 153 -21.61 5.73 7.43
CA VAL A 153 -22.00 5.29 6.08
C VAL A 153 -22.32 3.79 6.09
N MET A 154 -21.42 2.96 6.64
CA MET A 154 -21.62 1.51 6.72
C MET A 154 -22.89 1.13 7.50
N LYS A 155 -23.25 1.85 8.56
CA LYS A 155 -24.48 1.59 9.33
C LYS A 155 -25.75 1.68 8.48
N ASN A 156 -25.72 2.49 7.42
CA ASN A 156 -26.84 2.70 6.51
C ASN A 156 -26.70 1.91 5.20
N ASP A 157 -25.62 1.17 5.01
CA ASP A 157 -25.37 0.38 3.81
C ASP A 157 -26.44 -0.73 3.67
N PRO A 158 -27.19 -0.79 2.56
CA PRO A 158 -28.22 -1.81 2.35
C PRO A 158 -27.66 -3.23 2.23
N GLU A 159 -26.39 -3.40 1.84
CA GLU A 159 -25.75 -4.71 1.69
C GLU A 159 -25.38 -5.34 3.05
N LEU A 160 -25.29 -4.55 4.11
CA LEU A 160 -24.94 -5.06 5.44
C LEU A 160 -26.13 -5.67 6.19
N THR A 161 -25.88 -6.80 6.84
CA THR A 161 -26.84 -7.45 7.75
C THR A 161 -27.12 -6.58 8.98
N ASN A 162 -28.26 -6.80 9.63
CA ASN A 162 -28.59 -6.11 10.89
C ASN A 162 -27.54 -6.31 11.99
N GLU A 163 -26.91 -7.48 12.04
CA GLU A 163 -25.83 -7.78 12.99
C GLU A 163 -24.58 -6.96 12.70
N MET A 164 -24.17 -6.85 11.42
CA MET A 164 -23.04 -6.02 11.01
C MET A 164 -23.31 -4.53 11.26
N LYS A 165 -24.54 -4.07 11.03
CA LYS A 165 -24.97 -2.71 11.36
C LYS A 165 -24.87 -2.43 12.86
N LYS A 166 -25.32 -3.37 13.71
CA LYS A 166 -25.15 -3.27 15.18
C LYS A 166 -23.67 -3.28 15.58
N ALA A 167 -22.84 -4.04 14.87
CA ALA A 167 -21.39 -4.10 15.09
C ALA A 167 -20.67 -2.78 14.76
N THR A 168 -21.25 -1.85 14.00
CA THR A 168 -20.65 -0.50 13.88
C THR A 168 -20.51 0.18 15.25
N GLY A 169 -21.43 -0.11 16.18
CA GLY A 169 -21.43 0.46 17.51
C GLY A 169 -20.22 0.09 18.37
N LYS A 170 -19.61 -1.10 18.20
CA LYS A 170 -18.40 -1.49 18.97
C LYS A 170 -17.16 -0.70 18.56
N TRP A 171 -17.14 -0.16 17.34
CA TRP A 171 -16.03 0.66 16.84
C TRP A 171 -16.23 2.16 17.12
N LEU A 172 -17.48 2.62 17.21
CA LEU A 172 -17.84 4.01 17.55
C LEU A 172 -17.74 4.28 19.05
N TRP A 173 -18.21 3.33 19.85
CA TRP A 173 -18.36 3.47 21.29
C TRP A 173 -17.53 2.39 21.98
N MET A 174 -16.58 2.81 22.81
CA MET A 174 -15.79 1.85 23.58
C MET A 174 -16.72 1.10 24.54
N ARG A 175 -16.73 -0.22 24.44
CA ARG A 175 -17.62 -1.08 25.22
C ARG A 175 -16.85 -1.74 26.35
N HIS A 176 -17.49 -1.84 27.51
CA HIS A 176 -16.92 -2.49 28.69
C HIS A 176 -16.44 -3.92 28.40
N GLU A 177 -17.20 -4.68 27.61
CA GLU A 177 -16.87 -6.05 27.20
C GLU A 177 -15.51 -6.17 26.47
N LEU A 178 -15.08 -5.13 25.74
CA LEU A 178 -13.77 -5.13 25.08
C LEU A 178 -12.63 -4.81 26.06
N LEU A 179 -12.92 -4.02 27.11
CA LEU A 179 -11.94 -3.65 28.13
C LEU A 179 -11.62 -4.82 29.07
N GLU A 180 -12.60 -5.70 29.30
CA GLU A 180 -12.47 -6.91 30.12
C GLU A 180 -11.83 -8.08 29.36
N ASP A 181 -11.88 -8.07 28.02
CA ASP A 181 -11.31 -9.10 27.14
C ASP A 181 -10.07 -8.56 26.42
N GLU A 182 -8.92 -8.61 27.11
CA GLU A 182 -7.63 -8.19 26.54
C GLU A 182 -7.19 -9.04 25.33
N ASP A 183 -7.71 -10.26 25.21
CA ASP A 183 -7.46 -11.19 24.10
C ASP A 183 -8.50 -11.08 22.97
N ASN A 184 -9.35 -10.05 23.00
CA ASN A 184 -10.31 -9.82 21.93
C ASN A 184 -9.62 -9.36 20.65
N VAL A 185 -9.86 -10.05 19.53
CA VAL A 185 -9.25 -9.72 18.22
C VAL A 185 -9.48 -8.29 17.75
N PHE A 186 -10.46 -7.57 18.30
CA PHE A 186 -10.56 -6.12 18.18
C PHE A 186 -9.22 -5.39 18.40
N TRP A 187 -8.47 -5.76 19.44
CA TRP A 187 -7.20 -5.12 19.77
C TRP A 187 -6.10 -5.37 18.73
N LEU A 188 -6.15 -6.51 18.03
CA LEU A 188 -5.27 -6.75 16.88
C LEU A 188 -5.53 -5.78 15.73
N TYR A 189 -6.80 -5.49 15.44
CA TYR A 189 -7.17 -4.58 14.36
C TYR A 189 -6.72 -3.15 14.67
N GLU A 190 -6.80 -2.74 15.95
CA GLU A 190 -6.31 -1.44 16.41
C GLU A 190 -4.78 -1.35 16.33
N ASP A 191 -4.06 -2.44 16.67
CA ASP A 191 -2.61 -2.50 16.46
C ASP A 191 -2.24 -2.39 14.98
N LEU A 192 -2.86 -3.20 14.11
CA LEU A 192 -2.60 -3.16 12.67
C LEU A 192 -2.91 -1.78 12.08
N THR A 193 -4.03 -1.18 12.48
CA THR A 193 -4.42 0.18 12.08
C THR A 193 -3.34 1.19 12.47
N TYR A 194 -2.89 1.18 13.72
CA TYR A 194 -1.89 2.13 14.19
C TYR A 194 -0.52 1.91 13.54
N PHE A 195 0.03 0.70 13.60
CA PHE A 195 1.41 0.45 13.17
C PHE A 195 1.59 0.58 11.65
N HIS A 196 0.61 0.15 10.84
CA HIS A 196 0.69 0.33 9.39
C HIS A 196 0.42 1.79 8.99
N SER A 197 -0.47 2.49 9.69
CA SER A 197 -0.63 3.95 9.50
C SER A 197 0.62 4.71 9.88
N LYS A 198 1.32 4.31 10.94
CA LYS A 198 2.55 4.96 11.36
C LYS A 198 3.63 4.85 10.28
N ILE A 199 3.76 3.69 9.63
CA ILE A 199 4.60 3.53 8.44
C ILE A 199 4.19 4.54 7.37
N HIS A 200 2.90 4.63 7.03
CA HIS A 200 2.41 5.60 6.05
C HIS A 200 2.77 7.05 6.41
N ILE A 201 2.47 7.47 7.63
CA ILE A 201 2.66 8.84 8.12
C ILE A 201 4.14 9.23 8.11
N ASP A 202 5.04 8.32 8.50
CA ASP A 202 6.50 8.56 8.47
C ASP A 202 7.02 8.84 7.05
N TYR A 203 6.28 8.40 6.02
CA TYR A 203 6.56 8.67 4.61
C TYR A 203 5.59 9.67 3.96
N GLY A 204 4.77 10.37 4.76
CA GLY A 204 3.84 11.38 4.28
C GLY A 204 2.66 10.83 3.48
N LEU A 205 2.33 9.56 3.65
CA LEU A 205 1.16 8.90 3.07
C LEU A 205 -0.05 9.03 4.00
N ALA A 206 -1.26 9.02 3.43
CA ALA A 206 -2.48 9.00 4.21
C ALA A 206 -2.58 7.73 5.08
N PRO A 207 -3.03 7.84 6.34
CA PRO A 207 -3.23 6.68 7.21
C PRO A 207 -4.34 5.75 6.66
N LEU A 208 -4.37 4.53 7.18
CA LEU A 208 -5.29 3.47 6.79
C LEU A 208 -5.96 2.84 8.00
N MET A 209 -7.00 2.04 7.76
CA MET A 209 -7.70 1.35 8.85
C MET A 209 -7.90 -0.13 8.55
N TYR A 210 -8.07 -0.93 9.60
CA TYR A 210 -8.59 -2.29 9.52
C TYR A 210 -9.93 -2.34 10.25
N ILE A 211 -10.98 -2.87 9.59
CA ILE A 211 -12.31 -3.01 10.22
C ILE A 211 -12.92 -4.38 9.90
N CYS A 212 -13.51 -5.01 10.92
CA CYS A 212 -14.35 -6.18 10.77
C CYS A 212 -15.67 -6.00 11.55
N LEU A 213 -16.77 -6.02 10.80
CA LEU A 213 -18.13 -5.89 11.34
C LEU A 213 -18.80 -7.24 11.60
N LYS A 214 -18.11 -8.36 11.39
CA LYS A 214 -18.60 -9.67 11.82
C LYS A 214 -18.68 -9.71 13.36
N LYS A 215 -19.72 -10.37 13.89
CA LYS A 215 -19.90 -10.56 15.34
C LYS A 215 -18.70 -11.32 15.91
N GLU A 216 -18.44 -12.49 15.35
CA GLU A 216 -17.20 -13.23 15.53
C GLU A 216 -16.18 -12.69 14.53
N MET A 217 -15.31 -11.82 15.01
CA MET A 217 -14.30 -11.19 14.18
C MET A 217 -13.31 -12.22 13.64
N VAL A 218 -12.86 -12.00 12.40
CA VAL A 218 -11.94 -12.89 11.70
C VAL A 218 -10.53 -12.34 11.78
N ASP A 219 -9.53 -13.19 12.00
CA ASP A 219 -8.12 -12.78 11.96
C ASP A 219 -7.74 -12.24 10.56
N PRO A 220 -7.14 -11.05 10.46
CA PRO A 220 -6.56 -10.55 9.21
C PRO A 220 -5.45 -11.48 8.67
N PRO A 221 -5.14 -11.46 7.37
CA PRO A 221 -4.00 -12.22 6.86
C PRO A 221 -2.69 -11.74 7.50
N ARG A 222 -1.80 -12.68 7.84
CA ARG A 222 -0.46 -12.38 8.37
C ARG A 222 0.50 -12.11 7.21
N PHE A 223 1.05 -10.91 7.16
CA PHE A 223 2.07 -10.48 6.19
C PHE A 223 2.91 -9.35 6.79
N LYS A 224 4.05 -9.03 6.17
CA LYS A 224 4.86 -7.85 6.52
C LYS A 224 4.38 -6.64 5.72
N TYR A 225 4.18 -5.52 6.40
CA TYR A 225 3.79 -4.29 5.74
C TYR A 225 5.01 -3.55 5.18
N THR A 226 4.90 -3.02 3.97
CA THR A 226 5.87 -2.09 3.38
C THR A 226 5.12 -1.02 2.59
N ALA A 227 5.60 0.22 2.60
CA ALA A 227 5.08 1.29 1.74
C ALA A 227 5.81 1.38 0.39
N PHE A 228 6.81 0.51 0.16
CA PHE A 228 7.69 0.55 -1.01
C PHE A 228 8.00 -0.85 -1.54
N ASN A 229 8.38 -0.92 -2.80
CA ASN A 229 8.87 -2.14 -3.41
C ASN A 229 10.24 -2.56 -2.84
N ILE A 230 10.35 -3.86 -2.54
CA ILE A 230 11.60 -4.54 -2.21
C ILE A 230 12.04 -5.27 -3.46
N VAL A 231 13.30 -5.19 -3.85
CA VAL A 231 13.76 -5.77 -5.13
C VAL A 231 14.73 -6.91 -4.84
N GLU A 232 14.51 -8.08 -5.43
CA GLU A 232 15.50 -9.16 -5.38
C GLU A 232 16.69 -8.86 -6.29
N GLU A 233 17.87 -9.35 -5.93
CA GLU A 233 19.11 -9.12 -6.69
C GLU A 233 18.99 -9.51 -8.18
N THR A 234 18.41 -10.68 -8.49
CA THR A 234 18.22 -11.12 -9.88
C THR A 234 17.23 -10.24 -10.64
N ALA A 235 16.22 -9.70 -9.96
CA ALA A 235 15.31 -8.73 -10.55
C ALA A 235 16.02 -7.39 -10.78
N MET A 236 16.88 -6.96 -9.84
CA MET A 236 17.65 -5.73 -9.97
C MET A 236 18.61 -5.78 -11.17
N ASP A 237 19.30 -6.89 -11.37
CA ASP A 237 20.15 -7.13 -12.55
C ASP A 237 19.36 -6.94 -13.86
N ALA A 238 18.20 -7.61 -13.95
CA ALA A 238 17.32 -7.52 -15.11
C ALA A 238 16.81 -6.08 -15.35
N ILE A 239 16.46 -5.37 -14.28
CA ILE A 239 16.01 -3.97 -14.33
C ILE A 239 17.11 -3.07 -14.91
N LEU A 240 18.34 -3.17 -14.40
CA LEU A 240 19.46 -2.32 -14.80
C LEU A 240 19.89 -2.55 -16.26
N GLU A 241 19.79 -3.78 -16.74
CA GLU A 241 20.07 -4.13 -18.14
C GLU A 241 18.96 -3.65 -19.11
N GLY A 242 17.76 -3.44 -18.58
CA GLY A 242 16.58 -3.05 -19.35
C GLY A 242 16.71 -1.71 -20.09
N ARG A 243 16.22 -1.67 -21.34
CA ARG A 243 16.21 -0.46 -22.18
C ARG A 243 15.49 0.73 -21.52
N SER A 244 14.48 0.47 -20.69
CA SER A 244 13.74 1.50 -19.94
C SER A 244 14.62 2.29 -18.96
N ASN A 245 15.77 1.74 -18.54
CA ASN A 245 16.74 2.39 -17.66
C ASN A 245 17.79 3.23 -18.40
N TRP A 246 17.85 3.17 -19.74
CA TRP A 246 18.82 3.96 -20.50
C TRP A 246 18.56 5.47 -20.34
N ALA A 247 19.64 6.25 -20.28
CA ALA A 247 19.54 7.70 -20.36
C ALA A 247 18.80 8.14 -21.63
N PHE A 248 17.98 9.17 -21.52
CA PHE A 248 17.18 9.76 -22.57
C PHE A 248 18.02 10.11 -23.80
N ARG A 249 19.19 10.72 -23.60
CA ARG A 249 20.14 11.04 -24.69
C ARG A 249 20.56 9.78 -25.48
N LYS A 250 20.79 8.65 -24.79
CA LYS A 250 21.10 7.37 -25.43
C LYS A 250 19.90 6.84 -26.20
N LEU A 251 18.69 6.91 -25.63
CA LEU A 251 17.45 6.50 -26.30
C LEU A 251 17.19 7.30 -27.58
N GLN A 252 17.40 8.61 -27.55
CA GLN A 252 17.23 9.50 -28.71
C GLN A 252 18.09 9.10 -29.91
N ASN A 253 19.29 8.57 -29.66
CA ASN A 253 20.19 8.14 -30.74
C ASN A 253 19.76 6.82 -31.40
N THR A 254 18.76 6.10 -30.86
CA THR A 254 18.31 4.79 -31.38
C THR A 254 17.21 4.88 -32.44
N MET A 255 16.76 6.09 -32.79
CA MET A 255 15.67 6.31 -33.74
C MET A 255 15.96 7.49 -34.66
N LYS A 256 15.53 7.37 -35.93
CA LYS A 256 15.39 8.52 -36.82
C LYS A 256 14.35 9.46 -36.20
N ARG A 257 14.59 10.78 -36.25
CA ARG A 257 13.69 11.82 -35.73
C ARG A 257 12.28 11.66 -36.31
N THR A 258 11.37 11.03 -35.56
CA THR A 258 9.94 11.10 -35.82
C THR A 258 9.36 12.23 -34.97
N LYS A 259 8.51 13.05 -35.58
CA LYS A 259 7.78 14.09 -34.85
C LYS A 259 6.77 13.40 -33.93
N PRO A 260 6.77 13.67 -32.61
CA PRO A 260 5.77 13.12 -31.71
C PRO A 260 4.37 13.51 -32.18
N GLU A 261 3.39 12.62 -32.01
CA GLU A 261 1.99 13.03 -32.12
C GLU A 261 1.70 14.08 -31.03
N PRO A 262 0.99 15.18 -31.36
CA PRO A 262 0.64 16.18 -30.36
C PRO A 262 -0.22 15.54 -29.27
N ARG A 263 0.20 15.69 -28.02
CA ARG A 263 -0.55 15.21 -26.84
C ARG A 263 -0.73 16.36 -25.86
N PRO A 264 -1.84 16.39 -25.10
CA PRO A 264 -1.96 17.27 -23.95
C PRO A 264 -0.81 17.02 -22.97
N ASN A 265 -0.11 18.08 -22.56
CA ASN A 265 1.02 17.97 -21.65
C ASN A 265 0.76 18.78 -20.39
N ALA A 266 0.36 18.09 -19.32
CA ALA A 266 0.13 18.68 -18.00
C ALA A 266 1.42 18.95 -17.20
N CYS A 267 2.60 18.87 -17.83
CA CYS A 267 3.84 19.25 -17.19
C CYS A 267 3.85 20.76 -16.89
N GLU A 268 4.41 21.17 -15.75
CA GLU A 268 4.64 22.59 -15.44
C GLU A 268 5.62 23.26 -16.42
N THR A 269 6.47 22.47 -17.08
CA THR A 269 7.46 22.92 -18.07
C THR A 269 7.30 22.19 -19.41
N PRO A 270 6.19 22.39 -20.16
CA PRO A 270 5.90 21.61 -21.37
C PRO A 270 7.00 21.67 -22.43
N GLY A 271 7.72 22.80 -22.54
CA GLY A 271 8.79 23.00 -23.52
C GLY A 271 10.05 22.16 -23.31
N THR A 272 10.31 21.73 -22.06
CA THR A 272 11.48 20.91 -21.70
C THR A 272 11.09 19.49 -21.27
N CYS A 273 9.79 19.22 -21.09
CA CYS A 273 9.28 17.90 -20.72
C CYS A 273 9.69 16.82 -21.72
N VAL A 274 10.29 15.73 -21.24
CA VAL A 274 10.77 14.62 -22.07
C VAL A 274 9.83 13.41 -22.10
N CYS A 275 8.80 13.37 -21.24
CA CYS A 275 7.97 12.18 -21.01
C CYS A 275 7.29 11.64 -22.28
N ASP A 276 6.72 12.51 -23.11
CA ASP A 276 6.00 12.06 -24.31
C ASP A 276 6.97 11.48 -25.35
N ARG A 277 8.18 12.06 -25.44
CA ARG A 277 9.26 11.51 -26.27
C ARG A 277 9.81 10.21 -25.70
N LEU A 278 9.92 10.08 -24.37
CA LEU A 278 10.28 8.80 -23.73
C LEU A 278 9.27 7.71 -24.11
N PHE A 279 7.97 8.02 -24.09
CA PHE A 279 6.94 7.07 -24.53
C PHE A 279 7.16 6.63 -25.97
N ASP A 280 7.42 7.57 -26.88
CA ASP A 280 7.60 7.25 -28.29
C ASP A 280 8.86 6.38 -28.53
N LEU A 281 9.95 6.67 -27.82
CA LEU A 281 11.23 5.96 -27.93
C LEU A 281 11.20 4.53 -27.35
N LEU A 282 10.38 4.31 -26.31
CA LEU A 282 10.30 3.04 -25.58
C LEU A 282 9.15 2.16 -26.03
N TYR A 283 7.97 2.73 -26.26
CA TYR A 283 6.72 1.97 -26.37
C TYR A 283 6.03 2.09 -27.73
N ALA A 284 6.21 3.19 -28.48
CA ALA A 284 5.42 3.45 -29.70
C ALA A 284 5.86 2.66 -30.95
N ARG A 285 7.04 2.02 -30.96
CA ARG A 285 7.53 1.21 -32.10
C ARG A 285 6.61 0.05 -32.46
N SER A 286 6.02 -0.57 -31.45
CA SER A 286 5.04 -1.64 -31.60
C SER A 286 3.76 -1.12 -30.98
N ARG A 287 2.89 -0.50 -31.81
CA ARG A 287 1.58 0.00 -31.36
C ARG A 287 0.78 -1.10 -30.66
N THR A 288 1.09 -2.37 -30.97
CA THR A 288 0.53 -3.56 -30.36
C THR A 288 1.61 -4.42 -29.70
N ASN A 289 1.26 -5.23 -28.69
CA ASN A 289 2.15 -6.31 -28.23
C ASN A 289 2.14 -7.50 -29.22
N HIS A 290 2.85 -8.59 -28.88
CA HIS A 290 2.87 -9.84 -29.67
C HIS A 290 1.48 -10.48 -29.89
N ARG A 291 0.46 -10.04 -29.13
CA ARG A 291 -0.94 -10.49 -29.24
C ARG A 291 -1.87 -9.49 -29.94
N GLY A 292 -1.32 -8.43 -30.55
CA GLY A 292 -2.13 -7.43 -31.26
C GLY A 292 -2.78 -6.37 -30.36
N TRP A 293 -2.48 -6.34 -29.05
CA TRP A 293 -3.12 -5.44 -28.09
C TRP A 293 -2.44 -4.09 -28.00
N LYS A 294 -3.22 -3.01 -28.11
CA LYS A 294 -2.69 -1.65 -28.12
C LYS A 294 -1.97 -1.29 -26.81
N ARG A 295 -0.83 -0.62 -26.93
CA ARG A 295 -0.15 0.07 -25.83
C ARG A 295 -0.68 1.49 -25.76
N GLN A 296 -1.32 1.84 -24.66
CA GLN A 296 -1.91 3.16 -24.44
C GLN A 296 -1.04 3.96 -23.48
N TYR A 297 -0.67 5.16 -23.92
CA TYR A 297 -0.07 6.16 -23.06
C TYR A 297 -1.16 6.92 -22.33
N VAL A 298 -1.14 6.89 -21.01
CA VAL A 298 -2.12 7.61 -20.20
C VAL A 298 -1.42 8.78 -19.52
N THR A 299 -1.93 9.98 -19.75
CA THR A 299 -1.37 11.22 -19.20
C THR A 299 -2.40 11.94 -18.35
N PRO A 300 -2.00 12.54 -17.22
CA PRO A 300 -2.92 13.33 -16.41
C PRO A 300 -3.25 14.68 -17.05
N ASP A 301 -4.36 15.26 -16.62
CA ASP A 301 -4.66 16.68 -16.78
C ASP A 301 -3.87 17.55 -15.78
N ASN A 302 -4.09 18.87 -15.81
CA ASN A 302 -3.41 19.82 -14.92
C ASN A 302 -3.75 19.65 -13.43
N ARG A 303 -4.76 18.84 -13.08
CA ARG A 303 -5.13 18.50 -11.70
C ARG A 303 -4.53 17.16 -11.27
N GLY A 304 -3.85 16.44 -12.17
CA GLY A 304 -3.32 15.11 -11.89
C GLY A 304 -4.33 13.98 -12.13
N ILE A 305 -5.45 14.26 -12.81
CA ILE A 305 -6.52 13.29 -13.08
C ILE A 305 -6.31 12.66 -14.45
N LEU A 306 -6.36 11.33 -14.52
CA LEU A 306 -6.24 10.61 -15.78
C LEU A 306 -7.58 10.60 -16.55
N ASP A 307 -7.51 10.76 -17.87
CA ASP A 307 -8.66 10.47 -18.72
C ASP A 307 -8.88 8.96 -18.85
N MET A 308 -9.93 8.47 -18.20
CA MET A 308 -10.36 7.08 -18.22
C MET A 308 -11.59 6.85 -19.11
N SER A 309 -11.90 7.76 -20.03
CA SER A 309 -13.05 7.62 -20.93
C SER A 309 -12.85 6.50 -21.96
N SER A 310 -11.64 6.35 -22.50
CA SER A 310 -11.27 5.31 -23.48
C SER A 310 -10.70 4.05 -22.82
N PHE A 311 -11.12 3.74 -21.59
CA PHE A 311 -10.66 2.56 -20.87
C PHE A 311 -11.26 1.28 -21.46
N GLU A 312 -10.38 0.32 -21.72
CA GLU A 312 -10.64 -1.02 -22.25
C GLU A 312 -9.68 -1.99 -21.54
N ILE A 313 -10.21 -3.02 -20.91
CA ILE A 313 -9.47 -3.90 -19.99
C ILE A 313 -8.33 -4.70 -20.68
N GLU A 314 -8.41 -4.86 -22.00
CA GLU A 314 -7.51 -5.64 -22.84
C GLU A 314 -6.23 -4.87 -23.22
N HIS A 315 -6.29 -3.54 -23.17
CA HIS A 315 -5.17 -2.68 -23.53
C HIS A 315 -4.18 -2.53 -22.39
N PHE A 316 -2.89 -2.62 -22.71
CA PHE A 316 -1.84 -2.29 -21.75
C PHE A 316 -1.69 -0.78 -21.67
N ARG A 317 -1.58 -0.28 -20.44
CA ARG A 317 -1.42 1.15 -20.15
C ARG A 317 -0.10 1.39 -19.46
N VAL A 318 0.53 2.50 -19.84
CA VAL A 318 1.70 3.01 -19.15
C VAL A 318 1.52 4.49 -18.86
N ILE A 319 1.94 4.88 -17.66
CA ILE A 319 2.12 6.28 -17.29
C ILE A 319 3.62 6.56 -17.25
N ILE A 320 4.03 7.71 -17.77
CA ILE A 320 5.40 8.21 -17.63
C ILE A 320 5.36 9.50 -16.83
N GLU A 321 5.86 9.42 -15.60
CA GLU A 321 6.01 10.57 -14.73
C GLU A 321 7.23 11.41 -15.12
N CYS A 322 7.19 12.68 -14.73
CA CYS A 322 8.36 13.54 -14.88
C CYS A 322 9.47 13.13 -13.91
N SER A 323 10.71 13.23 -14.39
CA SER A 323 11.93 13.28 -13.58
C SER A 323 12.57 14.67 -13.67
N ASP A 324 13.67 14.90 -12.97
CA ASP A 324 14.54 16.08 -13.07
C ASP A 324 14.88 16.49 -14.52
N ALA A 325 15.00 15.53 -15.44
CA ALA A 325 15.20 15.78 -16.87
C ALA A 325 14.11 16.66 -17.53
N CYS A 326 12.91 16.73 -16.93
CA CYS A 326 11.84 17.61 -17.41
C CYS A 326 11.99 19.07 -16.94
N GLY A 327 12.74 19.33 -15.87
CA GLY A 327 12.89 20.66 -15.26
C GLY A 327 11.69 21.16 -14.45
N CYS A 328 10.64 20.36 -14.27
CA CYS A 328 9.46 20.70 -13.48
C CYS A 328 9.65 20.37 -11.99
N SER A 329 8.83 20.99 -11.13
CA SER A 329 8.89 20.81 -9.68
C SER A 329 8.36 19.43 -9.25
N SER A 330 8.55 19.09 -7.97
CA SER A 330 7.95 17.89 -7.36
C SER A 330 6.41 17.94 -7.28
N LYS A 331 5.81 19.13 -7.44
CA LYS A 331 4.35 19.33 -7.43
C LYS A 331 3.72 19.14 -8.81
N CYS A 332 4.53 18.94 -9.84
CA CYS A 332 4.07 18.74 -11.21
C CYS A 332 2.92 17.71 -11.28
N PRO A 333 1.81 18.00 -11.98
CA PRO A 333 0.69 17.06 -12.14
C PRO A 333 1.09 15.71 -12.75
N ARG A 334 2.25 15.64 -13.40
CA ARG A 334 2.85 14.41 -13.94
C ARG A 334 3.76 13.68 -12.95
N ARG A 335 3.66 13.94 -11.64
CA ARG A 335 4.44 13.28 -10.57
C ARG A 335 3.53 12.76 -9.43
N ARG A 336 2.33 12.29 -9.76
CA ARG A 336 1.31 11.88 -8.77
C ARG A 336 1.74 10.70 -7.91
N VAL A 337 2.33 9.67 -8.49
CA VAL A 337 2.81 8.49 -7.76
C VAL A 337 4.05 8.84 -6.93
N GLN A 338 4.91 9.76 -7.38
CA GLN A 338 6.00 10.34 -6.57
C GLN A 338 5.49 11.14 -5.34
N GLN A 339 4.29 11.75 -5.44
CA GLN A 339 3.66 12.52 -4.36
C GLN A 339 2.95 11.65 -3.32
N GLY A 340 2.62 10.40 -3.66
CA GLY A 340 2.12 9.41 -2.72
C GLY A 340 0.62 9.33 -2.57
N GLN A 341 0.21 8.24 -1.92
CA GLN A 341 -1.19 8.02 -1.56
C GLN A 341 -1.65 9.12 -0.62
N SER A 342 -2.67 9.86 -1.05
CA SER A 342 -3.37 10.88 -0.25
C SER A 342 -4.75 10.45 0.20
N LYS A 343 -5.27 9.33 -0.34
CA LYS A 343 -6.59 8.81 -0.02
C LYS A 343 -6.58 7.91 1.20
N HIS A 344 -7.54 8.10 2.08
CA HIS A 344 -7.80 7.23 3.22
C HIS A 344 -8.55 5.98 2.76
N LEU A 345 -8.04 4.83 3.17
CA LEU A 345 -8.50 3.52 2.72
C LEU A 345 -8.63 2.58 3.93
N VAL A 346 -9.55 1.62 3.84
CA VAL A 346 -9.78 0.64 4.90
C VAL A 346 -9.73 -0.78 4.36
N VAL A 347 -8.92 -1.62 5.00
CA VAL A 347 -8.97 -3.07 4.84
C VAL A 347 -10.18 -3.57 5.60
N TYR A 348 -11.13 -4.17 4.89
CA TYR A 348 -12.45 -4.51 5.41
C TYR A 348 -12.71 -6.01 5.22
N TYR A 349 -13.23 -6.67 6.25
CA TYR A 349 -13.74 -8.04 6.08
C TYR A 349 -15.07 -8.00 5.31
N GLU A 350 -15.05 -8.47 4.06
CA GLU A 350 -16.17 -8.46 3.13
C GLU A 350 -17.19 -9.56 3.43
N ASN A 351 -16.80 -10.82 3.24
CA ASN A 351 -17.66 -12.00 3.42
C ASN A 351 -16.83 -13.30 3.36
N GLU A 352 -17.48 -14.44 3.42
CA GLU A 352 -16.80 -15.74 3.43
C GLU A 352 -16.12 -16.12 2.11
N VAL A 353 -16.46 -15.47 1.00
CA VAL A 353 -15.91 -15.75 -0.33
C VAL A 353 -14.72 -14.85 -0.64
N ILE A 354 -14.91 -13.53 -0.52
CA ILE A 354 -13.87 -12.52 -0.80
C ILE A 354 -12.87 -12.42 0.38
N LYS A 355 -13.30 -12.79 1.59
CA LYS A 355 -12.56 -12.58 2.84
C LYS A 355 -12.28 -11.10 3.08
N PHE A 356 -11.07 -10.62 2.81
CA PHE A 356 -10.68 -9.24 3.05
C PHE A 356 -10.62 -8.46 1.74
N GLY A 357 -11.27 -7.30 1.73
CA GLY A 357 -11.32 -6.35 0.64
C GLY A 357 -10.71 -5.01 1.02
N LEU A 358 -10.68 -4.10 0.06
CA LEU A 358 -10.31 -2.70 0.27
C LEU A 358 -11.51 -1.80 -0.01
N ARG A 359 -11.81 -0.84 0.87
CA ARG A 359 -12.90 0.13 0.70
C ARG A 359 -12.39 1.56 0.82
N ALA A 360 -13.09 2.48 0.17
CA ALA A 360 -12.80 3.91 0.26
C ALA A 360 -13.34 4.51 1.57
N VAL A 361 -12.54 5.32 2.26
CA VAL A 361 -12.96 6.05 3.49
C VAL A 361 -13.40 7.47 3.16
N GLU A 362 -13.00 7.97 1.99
CA GLU A 362 -13.40 9.26 1.42
C GLU A 362 -13.81 9.07 -0.05
N LYS A 363 -14.40 10.11 -0.66
CA LYS A 363 -14.75 10.05 -2.09
C LYS A 363 -13.48 10.07 -2.96
N ILE A 364 -13.48 9.27 -4.01
CA ILE A 364 -12.40 9.22 -5.01
C ILE A 364 -13.02 9.51 -6.38
N GLN A 365 -12.50 10.51 -7.09
CA GLN A 365 -13.00 10.88 -8.41
C GLN A 365 -12.50 9.92 -9.49
N LYS A 366 -13.28 9.70 -10.55
CA LYS A 366 -12.81 9.03 -11.78
C LYS A 366 -11.48 9.63 -12.24
N GLY A 367 -10.51 8.76 -12.53
CA GLY A 367 -9.17 9.12 -12.98
C GLY A 367 -8.20 9.54 -11.86
N GLU A 368 -8.65 9.61 -10.62
CA GLU A 368 -7.83 9.98 -9.48
C GLU A 368 -6.92 8.82 -9.03
N PHE A 369 -5.71 9.17 -8.57
CA PHE A 369 -4.76 8.22 -8.00
C PHE A 369 -5.26 7.72 -6.64
N VAL A 370 -5.30 6.40 -6.48
CA VAL A 370 -5.78 5.72 -5.26
C VAL A 370 -4.60 5.37 -4.36
N CYS A 371 -3.73 4.47 -4.80
CA CYS A 371 -2.56 3.98 -4.08
C CYS A 371 -1.57 3.30 -5.03
N GLU A 372 -0.39 2.94 -4.54
CA GLU A 372 0.53 2.06 -5.26
C GLU A 372 0.34 0.60 -4.81
N TYR A 373 0.59 -0.36 -5.70
CA TYR A 373 0.73 -1.76 -5.34
C TYR A 373 2.19 -2.08 -5.08
N THR A 374 2.52 -2.41 -3.83
CA THR A 374 3.90 -2.68 -3.42
C THR A 374 4.08 -4.09 -2.90
N GLY A 375 5.24 -4.67 -3.19
CA GLY A 375 5.61 -5.98 -2.69
C GLY A 375 7.08 -6.28 -2.98
N VAL A 376 7.40 -7.55 -3.20
CA VAL A 376 8.72 -7.99 -3.62
C VAL A 376 8.77 -8.10 -5.14
N VAL A 377 9.60 -7.28 -5.79
CA VAL A 377 9.89 -7.37 -7.21
C VAL A 377 10.83 -8.55 -7.43
N VAL A 378 10.33 -9.56 -8.11
CA VAL A 378 11.05 -10.81 -8.37
C VAL A 378 11.04 -11.12 -9.87
N LEU A 379 12.02 -11.92 -10.28
CA LEU A 379 12.04 -12.58 -11.58
C LEU A 379 11.68 -14.06 -11.34
N PRO A 380 10.41 -14.48 -11.54
CA PRO A 380 9.98 -15.83 -11.23
C PRO A 380 10.79 -16.87 -12.01
N LYS A 381 11.24 -17.91 -11.31
CA LYS A 381 11.89 -19.06 -11.93
C LYS A 381 10.82 -20.02 -12.44
N LYS A 382 10.91 -20.42 -13.71
CA LYS A 382 9.92 -21.29 -14.38
C LYS A 382 9.69 -22.62 -13.66
N ASP A 383 10.71 -23.15 -12.98
CA ASP A 383 10.66 -24.48 -12.35
C ASP A 383 10.25 -24.43 -10.86
N VAL A 384 9.91 -23.26 -10.33
CA VAL A 384 9.56 -23.11 -8.91
C VAL A 384 8.08 -22.78 -8.79
N GLN A 385 7.31 -23.73 -8.26
CA GLN A 385 5.92 -23.48 -7.94
C GLN A 385 5.82 -22.43 -6.81
N ARG A 386 5.03 -21.40 -7.07
CA ARG A 386 4.82 -20.26 -6.16
C ARG A 386 3.34 -20.01 -6.02
N ASN A 387 2.95 -19.43 -4.88
CA ASN A 387 1.60 -18.91 -4.74
C ASN A 387 1.50 -17.55 -5.44
N GLU A 388 0.92 -17.54 -6.64
CA GLU A 388 0.81 -16.34 -7.48
C GLU A 388 -0.47 -15.52 -7.19
N SER A 389 -1.21 -15.85 -6.12
CA SER A 389 -2.49 -15.18 -5.78
C SER A 389 -2.35 -13.68 -5.52
N TYR A 390 -1.12 -13.20 -5.25
CA TYR A 390 -0.80 -11.81 -4.96
C TYR A 390 0.26 -11.27 -5.92
N ASP A 391 0.32 -11.83 -7.12
CA ASP A 391 1.20 -11.34 -8.17
C ASP A 391 0.55 -10.22 -8.96
N ALA A 392 1.35 -9.20 -9.23
CA ALA A 392 1.05 -8.23 -10.26
C ALA A 392 2.16 -8.26 -11.33
N THR A 393 1.83 -8.76 -12.52
CA THR A 393 2.78 -8.91 -13.63
C THR A 393 3.15 -7.57 -14.24
N ILE A 394 4.44 -7.38 -14.51
CA ILE A 394 4.99 -6.27 -15.28
C ILE A 394 5.13 -6.72 -16.74
N ASN A 395 4.43 -6.04 -17.65
CA ASN A 395 4.35 -6.40 -19.07
C ASN A 395 5.07 -5.40 -19.97
N LEU A 396 5.13 -4.11 -19.59
CA LEU A 396 5.69 -3.04 -20.42
C LEU A 396 7.08 -2.61 -19.98
N LEU A 397 7.32 -2.46 -18.68
CA LEU A 397 8.61 -1.94 -18.19
C LEU A 397 9.74 -2.97 -18.34
N HIS A 398 9.44 -4.24 -18.06
CA HIS A 398 10.34 -5.38 -18.22
C HIS A 398 9.51 -6.67 -18.30
N GLU A 399 9.65 -7.44 -19.38
CA GLU A 399 8.94 -8.71 -19.53
C GLU A 399 9.41 -9.72 -18.47
N ASN A 400 8.49 -10.49 -17.88
CA ASN A 400 8.73 -11.53 -16.87
C ASN A 400 8.99 -11.05 -15.42
N LEU A 401 9.03 -9.75 -15.12
CA LEU A 401 9.04 -9.31 -13.72
C LEU A 401 7.63 -9.36 -13.13
N VAL A 402 7.54 -9.66 -11.84
CA VAL A 402 6.30 -9.58 -11.07
C VAL A 402 6.54 -8.87 -9.74
N ILE A 403 5.53 -8.19 -9.23
CA ILE A 403 5.48 -7.72 -7.85
C ILE A 403 4.68 -8.74 -7.05
N ASP A 404 5.34 -9.53 -6.21
CA ASP A 404 4.74 -10.51 -5.31
C ASP A 404 4.43 -9.86 -3.95
N SER A 405 3.15 -9.70 -3.64
CA SER A 405 2.68 -9.13 -2.37
C SER A 405 2.19 -10.19 -1.36
N SER A 406 2.53 -11.47 -1.56
CA SER A 406 2.03 -12.58 -0.74
C SER A 406 2.50 -12.50 0.71
N GLN A 407 3.81 -12.28 0.92
CA GLN A 407 4.45 -12.23 2.24
C GLN A 407 4.81 -10.81 2.69
N ILE A 408 5.11 -9.92 1.75
CA ILE A 408 5.50 -8.54 2.03
C ILE A 408 4.77 -7.63 1.04
N GLY A 409 4.04 -6.63 1.54
CA GLY A 409 3.35 -5.67 0.68
C GLY A 409 2.55 -4.64 1.45
N ASN A 410 1.66 -3.92 0.78
CA ASN A 410 0.82 -2.89 1.41
C ASN A 410 -0.67 -3.25 1.35
N LEU A 411 -1.53 -2.28 1.68
CA LEU A 411 -2.99 -2.45 1.63
C LEU A 411 -3.56 -2.78 0.24
N ALA A 412 -2.85 -2.44 -0.85
CA ALA A 412 -3.35 -2.62 -2.21
C ALA A 412 -3.53 -4.11 -2.56
N ARG A 413 -2.81 -5.00 -1.86
CA ARG A 413 -2.97 -6.46 -1.93
C ARG A 413 -4.38 -6.96 -1.60
N PHE A 414 -5.20 -6.15 -0.92
CA PHE A 414 -6.57 -6.47 -0.53
C PHE A 414 -7.62 -6.02 -1.54
N MET A 415 -7.24 -5.34 -2.63
CA MET A 415 -8.21 -5.02 -3.68
C MET A 415 -8.73 -6.30 -4.30
N SER A 416 -10.03 -6.54 -4.15
CA SER A 416 -10.68 -7.75 -4.64
C SER A 416 -10.87 -7.74 -6.17
N HIS A 417 -11.12 -8.92 -6.75
CA HIS A 417 -11.55 -9.03 -8.13
C HIS A 417 -13.00 -8.53 -8.31
N ALA A 418 -13.25 -7.80 -9.40
CA ALA A 418 -14.58 -7.62 -9.98
C ALA A 418 -14.53 -7.70 -11.51
N CYS A 419 -15.52 -8.37 -12.11
CA CYS A 419 -15.65 -8.43 -13.58
C CYS A 419 -16.00 -7.05 -14.18
N GLU A 420 -16.66 -6.20 -13.39
CA GLU A 420 -16.90 -4.78 -13.70
C GLU A 420 -16.17 -3.93 -12.66
N PRO A 421 -14.86 -3.69 -12.84
CA PRO A 421 -14.03 -3.03 -11.84
C PRO A 421 -14.34 -1.53 -11.73
N ASN A 422 -14.01 -0.95 -10.57
CA ASN A 422 -14.05 0.49 -10.34
C ASN A 422 -12.66 1.13 -10.21
N ALA A 423 -11.61 0.31 -10.22
CA ALA A 423 -10.22 0.74 -10.25
C ALA A 423 -9.39 -0.08 -11.24
N VAL A 424 -8.21 0.43 -11.60
CA VAL A 424 -7.27 -0.21 -12.51
C VAL A 424 -5.83 -0.08 -12.02
N MET A 425 -5.05 -1.14 -12.17
CA MET A 425 -3.59 -1.13 -12.04
C MET A 425 -2.94 -0.70 -13.35
N ILE A 426 -2.04 0.29 -13.29
CA ILE A 426 -1.30 0.80 -14.44
C ILE A 426 0.19 0.79 -14.11
N GLU A 427 0.99 0.22 -15.01
CA GLU A 427 2.45 0.28 -14.93
C GLU A 427 2.91 1.73 -15.07
N THR A 428 3.76 2.18 -14.15
CA THR A 428 4.19 3.58 -14.09
C THR A 428 5.70 3.68 -14.13
N HIS A 429 6.21 4.30 -15.19
CA HIS A 429 7.58 4.73 -15.30
C HIS A 429 7.75 5.98 -14.43
N SER A 430 8.27 5.81 -13.21
CA SER A 430 8.46 6.90 -12.26
C SER A 430 9.80 6.80 -11.55
N ARG A 431 10.62 7.84 -11.70
CA ARG A 431 11.85 8.09 -10.93
C ARG A 431 12.05 9.59 -10.75
N VAL A 432 12.70 9.99 -9.67
CA VAL A 432 12.90 11.42 -9.35
C VAL A 432 14.01 11.99 -10.19
N LYS A 433 15.15 11.32 -10.22
CA LYS A 433 16.27 11.64 -11.09
C LYS A 433 16.34 10.65 -12.23
N GLU A 434 16.76 11.15 -13.39
CA GLU A 434 17.02 10.30 -14.55
C GLU A 434 18.14 9.28 -14.28
N SER A 435 19.06 9.58 -13.37
CA SER A 435 20.10 8.65 -12.93
C SER A 435 19.59 7.53 -12.03
N ASP A 436 18.43 7.69 -11.41
CA ASP A 436 17.92 6.68 -10.49
C ASP A 436 17.50 5.41 -11.27
N PRO A 437 17.73 4.22 -10.72
CA PRO A 437 17.16 3.00 -11.26
C PRO A 437 15.65 3.11 -11.37
N LEU A 438 15.13 2.84 -12.55
CA LEU A 438 13.71 2.73 -12.83
C LEU A 438 13.19 1.37 -12.35
N ILE A 439 12.89 1.29 -11.06
CA ILE A 439 12.19 0.14 -10.50
C ILE A 439 10.76 0.13 -11.03
N PRO A 440 10.24 -1.02 -11.51
CA PRO A 440 8.85 -1.12 -11.93
C PRO A 440 7.89 -0.76 -10.79
N ARG A 441 6.94 0.14 -11.07
CA ARG A 441 5.88 0.54 -10.15
C ARG A 441 4.52 0.25 -10.78
N ILE A 442 3.57 -0.17 -9.95
CA ILE A 442 2.17 -0.35 -10.35
C ILE A 442 1.32 0.59 -9.51
N SER A 443 0.73 1.57 -10.17
CA SER A 443 -0.16 2.55 -9.53
C SER A 443 -1.62 2.23 -9.82
N VAL A 444 -2.48 2.49 -8.85
CA VAL A 444 -3.91 2.24 -8.92
C VAL A 444 -4.65 3.55 -9.14
N TYR A 445 -5.56 3.56 -10.11
CA TYR A 445 -6.41 4.71 -10.42
C TYR A 445 -7.88 4.32 -10.48
N ALA A 446 -8.77 5.26 -10.15
CA ALA A 446 -10.20 5.04 -10.23
C ALA A 446 -10.70 5.08 -11.68
N LEU A 447 -11.54 4.12 -12.07
CA LEU A 447 -12.20 4.06 -13.39
C LEU A 447 -13.54 4.81 -13.43
N LYS A 448 -14.14 5.02 -12.26
CA LYS A 448 -15.37 5.78 -12.02
C LYS A 448 -15.26 6.47 -10.66
N ASP A 449 -16.20 7.36 -10.35
CA ASP A 449 -16.30 7.91 -9.00
C ASP A 449 -16.58 6.77 -8.01
N ILE A 450 -15.86 6.75 -6.90
CA ILE A 450 -15.97 5.74 -5.83
C ILE A 450 -16.47 6.46 -4.57
N ALA A 451 -17.60 5.99 -4.03
CA ALA A 451 -18.21 6.56 -2.84
C ALA A 451 -17.52 6.09 -1.55
N VAL A 452 -17.73 6.83 -0.45
CA VAL A 452 -17.34 6.37 0.90
C VAL A 452 -18.03 5.04 1.19
N GLY A 453 -17.30 4.07 1.72
CA GLY A 453 -17.82 2.73 1.98
C GLY A 453 -17.78 1.80 0.76
N GLU A 454 -17.63 2.31 -0.46
CA GLU A 454 -17.61 1.47 -1.65
C GLU A 454 -16.34 0.62 -1.72
N LYS A 455 -16.51 -0.65 -2.12
CA LYS A 455 -15.42 -1.60 -2.34
C LYS A 455 -14.62 -1.21 -3.57
N ILE A 456 -13.31 -1.11 -3.41
CA ILE A 456 -12.35 -0.89 -4.48
C ILE A 456 -11.96 -2.25 -5.04
N ALA A 457 -12.31 -2.47 -6.31
CA ALA A 457 -12.11 -3.72 -7.01
C ALA A 457 -11.49 -3.48 -8.40
N ILE A 458 -10.58 -4.37 -8.74
CA ILE A 458 -9.86 -4.41 -10.02
C ILE A 458 -10.23 -5.69 -10.77
N SER A 459 -9.92 -5.77 -12.06
CA SER A 459 -9.98 -7.07 -12.74
C SER A 459 -8.62 -7.73 -12.73
N TYR A 460 -8.49 -8.83 -12.00
CA TYR A 460 -7.27 -9.64 -11.95
C TYR A 460 -6.86 -10.20 -13.30
N TYR A 461 -7.86 -10.59 -14.11
CA TYR A 461 -7.65 -11.23 -15.39
C TYR A 461 -8.46 -10.52 -16.47
N ARG A 462 -8.08 -10.77 -17.73
CA ARG A 462 -8.87 -10.37 -18.88
C ARG A 462 -10.14 -11.18 -18.95
N THR A 463 -11.18 -10.58 -19.52
CA THR A 463 -12.51 -11.19 -19.67
C THR A 463 -12.43 -12.56 -20.33
N GLU A 464 -11.67 -12.69 -21.41
CA GLU A 464 -11.48 -13.94 -22.18
C GLU A 464 -10.93 -15.10 -21.33
N LEU A 465 -10.02 -14.81 -20.39
CA LEU A 465 -9.40 -15.83 -19.54
C LEU A 465 -10.35 -16.34 -18.47
N MET A 466 -11.39 -15.56 -18.14
CA MET A 466 -12.34 -15.90 -17.09
C MET A 466 -13.59 -16.62 -17.59
N GLN A 467 -13.80 -16.64 -18.90
CA GLN A 467 -14.98 -17.24 -19.55
C GLN A 467 -14.77 -18.71 -19.97
N THR A 468 -13.72 -19.34 -19.46
CA THR A 468 -13.36 -20.74 -19.79
C THR A 468 -14.18 -21.78 -19.03
N GLY A 469 -14.83 -21.38 -17.92
CA GLY A 469 -15.49 -22.30 -16.98
C GLY A 469 -14.52 -23.09 -16.09
N VAL A 470 -13.21 -22.84 -16.19
CA VAL A 470 -12.16 -23.53 -15.44
C VAL A 470 -11.52 -22.56 -14.43
N GLY A 471 -11.28 -23.04 -13.21
CA GLY A 471 -10.66 -22.27 -12.13
C GLY A 471 -11.60 -22.02 -10.96
N ILE A 472 -11.33 -20.97 -10.17
CA ILE A 472 -12.11 -20.62 -8.98
C ILE A 472 -13.35 -19.83 -9.40
N LYS A 473 -14.55 -20.30 -9.05
CA LYS A 473 -15.80 -19.58 -9.34
C LYS A 473 -15.73 -18.14 -8.80
N CYS A 474 -15.98 -17.15 -9.67
CA CYS A 474 -15.87 -15.75 -9.31
C CYS A 474 -16.98 -15.35 -8.32
N GLY A 475 -16.58 -14.76 -7.19
CA GLY A 475 -17.47 -14.29 -6.13
C GLY A 475 -17.78 -12.80 -6.16
N CYS A 476 -17.51 -12.09 -7.25
CA CYS A 476 -17.64 -10.62 -7.28
C CYS A 476 -19.09 -10.12 -7.15
N ARG A 477 -20.06 -10.95 -7.59
CA ARG A 477 -21.50 -10.71 -7.49
C ARG A 477 -22.27 -12.03 -7.44
N PRO A 478 -23.53 -12.04 -6.97
CA PRO A 478 -24.38 -13.23 -7.03
C PRO A 478 -24.47 -13.79 -8.45
N ASN A 479 -24.37 -15.11 -8.59
CA ASN A 479 -24.50 -15.85 -9.86
C ASN A 479 -23.55 -15.37 -10.98
N CYS A 480 -22.35 -14.91 -10.65
CA CYS A 480 -21.34 -14.58 -11.64
C CYS A 480 -20.96 -15.84 -12.47
N PRO A 481 -20.98 -15.77 -13.83
CA PRO A 481 -20.66 -16.91 -14.69
C PRO A 481 -19.15 -17.17 -14.83
N ASN A 482 -18.34 -16.17 -14.51
CA ASN A 482 -16.90 -16.20 -14.72
C ASN A 482 -16.17 -17.05 -13.67
N HIS A 483 -15.02 -17.60 -14.06
CA HIS A 483 -14.09 -18.34 -13.20
C HIS A 483 -12.71 -17.67 -13.27
N LEU A 484 -12.07 -17.48 -12.12
CA LEU A 484 -10.72 -16.95 -12.05
C LEU A 484 -9.72 -18.07 -12.34
N PRO A 485 -8.84 -17.92 -13.35
CA PRO A 485 -7.79 -18.89 -13.61
C PRO A 485 -6.99 -19.19 -12.34
N THR A 486 -6.66 -20.47 -12.15
CA THR A 486 -5.69 -20.91 -11.16
C THR A 486 -4.38 -21.17 -11.89
N ALA A 487 -3.28 -20.62 -11.35
CA ALA A 487 -1.93 -20.85 -11.85
C ALA A 487 -1.52 -22.33 -11.71
#